data_AF-A0A2E7VRU4-F1
#
_entry.id   AF-A0A2E7VRU4-F1
#
_cell.length_a   1.000
_cell.length_b   1.000
_cell.length_c   1.000
_cell.angle_alpha   90.00
_cell.angle_beta   90.00
_cell.angle_gamma   90.00
#
_symmetry.space_group_name_H-M   'P 1'
#
loop_
_entity.id
_entity.type
_entity.pdbx_description
1 polymer ?
#
loop_
_entity_poly.entity_id
_entity_poly.type
_entity_poly.pdbx_seq_one_letter_code
_entity_poly.pdbx_strand_id
1 'polypeptide(L)'
;MFKRRLGFFVFLFPLFLFSQGNIKNNIDWITLKKAEKYSNKYNKNILIYFYKPNCEYCDKMMKNTLTNKEIISLVNGNFFPVKINGYTKDTIKFNSKTYTNQQPIDHGYSFRHDLFFELGRTKNSITAPTIVILNNNYEILKLFPGFQPKELLSRNIKKILN
;
A
#
# COMPACT_ATOMS: atom_id res chain seq x y z
N MET A 1 -52.58 46.47 28.48
CA MET A 1 -52.43 45.36 27.51
C MET A 1 -50.96 45.19 27.12
N PHE A 2 -50.22 44.36 27.85
CA PHE A 2 -48.81 44.05 27.54
C PHE A 2 -48.76 42.83 26.62
N LYS A 3 -48.45 43.03 25.34
CA LYS A 3 -48.25 41.93 24.38
C LYS A 3 -46.89 41.27 24.66
N ARG A 4 -46.89 40.12 25.34
CA ARG A 4 -45.75 39.20 25.43
C ARG A 4 -45.40 38.71 24.02
N ARG A 5 -44.30 39.20 23.44
CA ARG A 5 -43.70 38.56 22.26
C ARG A 5 -42.88 37.37 22.75
N LEU A 6 -43.43 36.18 22.55
CA LEU A 6 -42.76 34.92 22.80
C LEU A 6 -41.69 34.73 21.71
N GLY A 7 -40.47 35.20 21.97
CA GLY A 7 -39.34 35.01 21.08
C GLY A 7 -38.87 33.56 21.12
N PHE A 8 -39.24 32.77 20.11
CA PHE A 8 -38.69 31.44 19.89
C PHE A 8 -37.22 31.60 19.44
N PHE A 9 -36.28 31.51 20.36
CA PHE A 9 -34.85 31.45 20.05
C PHE A 9 -34.56 30.03 19.52
N VAL A 10 -34.68 29.83 18.20
CA VAL A 10 -34.27 28.59 17.54
C VAL A 10 -32.74 28.54 17.61
N PHE A 11 -32.23 27.80 18.60
CA PHE A 11 -30.82 27.46 18.70
C PHE A 11 -30.49 26.55 17.50
N LEU A 12 -29.99 27.12 16.40
CA LEU A 12 -29.43 26.37 15.28
C LEU A 12 -28.18 25.65 15.79
N PHE A 13 -28.38 24.45 16.33
CA PHE A 13 -27.30 23.53 16.65
C PHE A 13 -26.62 23.18 15.32
N PRO A 14 -25.34 23.53 15.10
CA PRO A 14 -24.67 23.12 13.87
C PRO A 14 -24.59 21.60 13.95
N LEU A 15 -25.39 20.93 13.11
CA LEU A 15 -25.24 19.51 12.82
C LEU A 15 -23.85 19.36 12.21
N PHE A 16 -22.85 19.10 13.05
CA PHE A 16 -21.59 18.54 12.61
C PHE A 16 -21.95 17.20 11.96
N LEU A 17 -22.11 17.24 10.64
CA LEU A 17 -22.21 16.07 9.81
C LEU A 17 -20.86 15.35 9.93
N PHE A 18 -20.78 14.43 10.90
CA PHE A 18 -19.71 13.46 10.94
C PHE A 18 -19.81 12.68 9.64
N SER A 19 -18.95 13.02 8.68
CA SER A 19 -18.71 12.22 7.49
C SER A 19 -18.17 10.87 7.96
N GLN A 20 -19.08 9.92 8.18
CA GLN A 20 -18.71 8.52 8.40
C GLN A 20 -18.11 8.01 7.08
N GLY A 21 -16.79 8.14 6.97
CA GLY A 21 -16.06 7.60 5.84
C GLY A 21 -16.40 6.13 5.67
N ASN A 22 -16.82 5.74 4.46
CA ASN A 22 -17.11 4.35 4.14
C ASN A 22 -15.93 3.46 4.55
N ILE A 23 -16.18 2.50 5.44
CA ILE A 23 -15.18 1.52 5.83
C ILE A 23 -14.89 0.67 4.59
N LYS A 24 -13.73 0.88 3.98
CA LYS A 24 -13.31 0.10 2.82
C LYS A 24 -12.96 -1.32 3.24
N ASN A 25 -13.40 -2.29 2.43
CA ASN A 25 -13.18 -3.71 2.66
C ASN A 25 -11.91 -4.26 1.98
N ASN A 26 -11.19 -3.42 1.24
CA ASN A 26 -10.00 -3.80 0.51
C ASN A 26 -8.97 -2.66 0.47
N ILE A 27 -7.70 -3.04 0.29
CA ILE A 27 -6.64 -2.08 -0.05
C ILE A 27 -6.91 -1.51 -1.44
N ASP A 28 -6.76 -0.20 -1.59
CA ASP A 28 -6.97 0.55 -2.83
C ASP A 28 -5.73 0.45 -3.74
N TRP A 29 -5.42 -0.76 -4.20
CA TRP A 29 -4.27 -0.98 -5.06
C TRP A 29 -4.31 -0.11 -6.31
N ILE A 30 -3.28 0.70 -6.52
CA ILE A 30 -3.09 1.52 -7.72
C ILE A 30 -1.90 1.03 -8.53
N THR A 31 -1.87 1.41 -9.81
CA THR A 31 -0.71 1.15 -10.68
C THR A 31 0.52 1.90 -10.19
N LEU A 32 1.72 1.34 -10.40
CA LEU A 32 2.99 2.00 -10.04
C LEU A 32 3.10 3.43 -10.60
N LYS A 33 2.73 3.63 -11.87
CA LYS A 33 2.69 4.94 -12.53
C LYS A 33 1.80 5.97 -11.80
N LYS A 34 0.65 5.55 -11.28
CA LYS A 34 -0.24 6.41 -10.48
C LYS A 34 0.39 6.70 -9.12
N ALA A 35 1.02 5.71 -8.49
CA ALA A 35 1.72 5.89 -7.23
C ALA A 35 2.89 6.87 -7.36
N GLU A 36 3.70 6.80 -8.41
CA GLU A 36 4.76 7.80 -8.69
C GLU A 36 4.18 9.21 -8.82
N LYS A 37 3.16 9.37 -9.66
CA LYS A 37 2.48 10.66 -9.86
C LYS A 37 1.93 11.23 -8.56
N TYR A 38 1.25 10.41 -7.76
CA TYR A 38 0.61 10.85 -6.53
C TYR A 38 1.60 11.04 -5.38
N SER A 39 2.61 10.20 -5.28
CA SER A 39 3.67 10.32 -4.26
C SER A 39 4.40 11.65 -4.42
N ASN A 40 4.76 12.03 -5.65
CA ASN A 40 5.38 13.33 -5.94
C ASN A 40 4.44 14.50 -5.65
N LYS A 41 3.15 14.36 -5.99
CA LYS A 41 2.17 15.43 -5.80
C LYS A 41 1.81 15.68 -4.32
N TYR A 42 1.71 14.62 -3.53
CA TYR A 42 1.17 14.68 -2.16
C TYR A 42 2.22 14.39 -1.08
N ASN A 43 3.49 14.26 -1.46
CA ASN A 43 4.61 13.96 -0.57
C ASN A 43 4.33 12.76 0.36
N LYS A 44 3.72 11.71 -0.18
CA LYS A 44 3.24 10.55 0.59
C LYS A 44 3.91 9.26 0.09
N ASN A 45 4.29 8.42 1.04
CA ASN A 45 5.07 7.21 0.81
C ASN A 45 4.33 6.18 -0.06
N ILE A 46 5.09 5.38 -0.80
CA ILE A 46 4.58 4.26 -1.60
C ILE A 46 4.79 2.98 -0.81
N LEU A 47 3.75 2.13 -0.73
CA LEU A 47 3.88 0.77 -0.22
C LEU A 47 3.78 -0.18 -1.42
N ILE A 48 4.84 -0.94 -1.69
CA ILE A 48 4.86 -1.93 -2.76
C ILE A 48 4.81 -3.33 -2.14
N TYR A 49 3.79 -4.10 -2.49
CA TYR A 49 3.68 -5.52 -2.19
C TYR A 49 4.08 -6.35 -3.40
N PHE A 50 5.26 -6.97 -3.32
CA PHE A 50 5.75 -7.92 -4.32
C PHE A 50 5.26 -9.33 -3.97
N TYR A 51 4.59 -9.98 -4.91
CA TYR A 51 4.16 -11.37 -4.81
C TYR A 51 4.71 -12.22 -5.95
N LYS A 52 4.63 -13.54 -5.80
CA LYS A 52 4.93 -14.52 -6.84
C LYS A 52 3.65 -15.32 -7.16
N PRO A 53 3.39 -15.70 -8.43
CA PRO A 53 2.34 -16.67 -8.75
C PRO A 53 2.62 -18.03 -8.09
N ASN A 54 1.58 -18.77 -7.72
CA ASN A 54 1.70 -20.09 -7.08
C ASN A 54 2.59 -20.06 -5.83
N CYS A 55 2.28 -19.16 -4.91
CA CYS A 55 3.05 -18.90 -3.70
C CYS A 55 2.15 -18.96 -2.48
N GLU A 56 2.25 -20.06 -1.72
CA GLU A 56 1.40 -20.31 -0.55
C GLU A 56 1.48 -19.18 0.49
N TYR A 57 2.70 -18.71 0.79
CA TYR A 57 2.90 -17.60 1.72
C TYR A 57 2.34 -16.27 1.20
N CYS A 58 2.33 -16.07 -0.11
CA CYS A 58 1.73 -14.89 -0.73
C CYS A 58 0.21 -14.93 -0.59
N ASP A 59 -0.41 -16.10 -0.85
CA ASP A 59 -1.84 -16.30 -0.67
C ASP A 59 -2.26 -16.17 0.80
N LYS A 60 -1.45 -16.72 1.72
CA LYS A 60 -1.64 -16.56 3.16
C LYS A 60 -1.57 -15.08 3.58
N MET A 61 -0.61 -14.32 3.05
CA MET A 61 -0.50 -12.89 3.31
C MET A 61 -1.71 -12.11 2.80
N MET A 62 -2.17 -12.41 1.59
CA MET A 62 -3.36 -11.79 1.02
C MET A 62 -4.60 -12.07 1.87
N LYS A 63 -4.83 -13.34 2.24
CA LYS A 63 -6.05 -13.78 2.93
C LYS A 63 -6.10 -13.39 4.42
N ASN A 64 -4.97 -13.42 5.11
CA ASN A 64 -4.95 -13.32 6.57
C ASN A 64 -4.43 -11.95 7.06
N THR A 65 -3.69 -11.22 6.22
CA THR A 65 -3.06 -9.95 6.60
C THR A 65 -3.66 -8.78 5.82
N LEU A 66 -3.61 -8.82 4.48
CA LEU A 66 -3.92 -7.67 3.62
C LEU A 66 -5.43 -7.42 3.41
N THR A 67 -6.28 -8.32 3.91
CA THR A 67 -7.76 -8.19 4.00
C THR A 67 -8.22 -7.77 5.40
N ASN A 68 -7.32 -7.70 6.38
CA ASN A 68 -7.69 -7.30 7.73
C ASN A 68 -8.06 -5.81 7.77
N LYS A 69 -9.19 -5.45 8.40
CA LYS A 69 -9.71 -4.07 8.46
C LYS A 69 -8.70 -3.06 9.02
N GLU A 70 -7.93 -3.44 10.05
CA GLU A 70 -6.90 -2.55 10.61
C GLU A 70 -5.79 -2.30 9.59
N ILE A 71 -5.31 -3.36 8.92
CA ILE A 71 -4.28 -3.25 7.89
C ILE A 71 -4.78 -2.43 6.70
N ILE A 72 -6.01 -2.66 6.24
CA ILE A 72 -6.63 -1.87 5.15
C ILE A 72 -6.64 -0.39 5.51
N SER A 73 -7.09 -0.05 6.72
CA SER A 73 -7.12 1.34 7.21
C SER A 73 -5.72 1.95 7.26
N LEU A 74 -4.75 1.23 7.86
CA LEU A 74 -3.36 1.68 7.94
C LEU A 74 -2.74 1.89 6.55
N VAL A 75 -2.98 0.97 5.62
CA VAL A 75 -2.38 1.03 4.28
C VAL A 75 -3.01 2.15 3.45
N ASN A 76 -4.33 2.19 3.32
CA ASN A 76 -5.02 3.20 2.51
C ASN A 76 -4.85 4.62 3.08
N GLY A 77 -4.86 4.75 4.41
CA GLY A 77 -4.70 6.03 5.09
C GLY A 77 -3.31 6.63 4.91
N ASN A 78 -2.26 5.80 4.90
CA ASN A 78 -0.89 6.28 5.06
C ASN A 78 0.04 6.07 3.86
N PHE A 79 -0.36 5.26 2.88
CA PHE A 79 0.48 4.98 1.70
C PHE A 79 -0.29 5.12 0.38
N PHE A 80 0.46 5.16 -0.71
CA PHE A 80 -0.02 4.79 -2.04
C PHE A 80 0.32 3.31 -2.30
N PRO A 81 -0.64 2.39 -2.15
CA PRO A 81 -0.35 0.97 -2.21
C PRO A 81 -0.31 0.46 -3.66
N VAL A 82 0.73 -0.30 -3.97
CA VAL A 82 0.96 -0.93 -5.27
C VAL A 82 1.17 -2.42 -5.05
N LYS A 83 0.52 -3.25 -5.87
CA LYS A 83 0.72 -4.70 -5.90
C LYS A 83 1.41 -5.08 -7.20
N ILE A 84 2.56 -5.75 -7.12
CA ILE A 84 3.38 -6.12 -8.28
C ILE A 84 3.68 -7.61 -8.24
N ASN A 85 3.47 -8.28 -9.38
CA ASN A 85 4.04 -9.60 -9.59
C ASN A 85 5.55 -9.45 -9.74
N GLY A 86 6.32 -9.80 -8.70
CA GLY A 86 7.78 -9.72 -8.68
C GLY A 86 8.47 -10.69 -9.63
N TYR A 87 7.73 -11.50 -10.37
CA TYR A 87 8.20 -12.48 -11.34
C TYR A 87 7.55 -12.27 -12.72
N THR A 88 6.92 -11.10 -12.95
CA THR A 88 6.37 -10.78 -14.27
C THR A 88 7.46 -10.77 -15.34
N LYS A 89 7.04 -10.96 -16.60
CA LYS A 89 7.85 -10.82 -17.80
C LYS A 89 7.65 -9.47 -18.50
N ASP A 90 6.65 -8.71 -18.06
CA ASP A 90 6.35 -7.39 -18.61
C ASP A 90 7.46 -6.40 -18.30
N THR A 91 7.64 -5.41 -19.17
CA THR A 91 8.51 -4.27 -18.89
C THR A 91 7.85 -3.33 -17.88
N ILE A 92 8.58 -2.97 -16.82
CA ILE A 92 8.12 -1.99 -15.83
C ILE A 92 8.99 -0.75 -15.90
N LYS A 93 8.35 0.42 -16.05
CA LYS A 93 9.02 1.72 -15.94
C LYS A 93 8.80 2.29 -14.54
N PHE A 94 9.88 2.70 -13.88
CA PHE A 94 9.85 3.28 -12.54
C PHE A 94 11.04 4.20 -12.35
N ASN A 95 10.83 5.40 -11.79
CA ASN A 95 11.85 6.40 -11.51
C ASN A 95 12.77 6.68 -12.72
N SER A 96 12.17 6.92 -13.88
CA SER A 96 12.85 7.13 -15.17
C SER A 96 13.75 5.98 -15.65
N LYS A 97 13.73 4.83 -14.98
CA LYS A 97 14.43 3.60 -15.36
C LYS A 97 13.44 2.59 -15.94
N THR A 98 13.95 1.76 -16.85
CA THR A 98 13.22 0.63 -17.42
C THR A 98 13.78 -0.65 -16.82
N TYR A 99 12.90 -1.49 -16.28
CA TYR A 99 13.21 -2.77 -15.67
C TYR A 99 12.55 -3.88 -16.49
N THR A 100 13.28 -4.98 -16.66
CA THR A 100 12.85 -6.16 -17.43
C THR A 100 12.96 -7.43 -16.58
N ASN A 101 12.65 -8.57 -17.18
CA ASN A 101 13.01 -9.87 -16.64
C ASN A 101 14.14 -10.46 -17.50
N GLN A 102 15.23 -10.91 -16.87
CA GLN A 102 16.40 -11.44 -17.58
C GLN A 102 16.15 -12.78 -18.28
N GLN A 103 15.05 -13.45 -17.95
CA GLN A 103 14.67 -14.70 -18.61
C GLN A 103 13.47 -14.49 -19.54
N PRO A 104 13.49 -15.09 -20.75
CA PRO A 104 12.38 -14.99 -21.69
C PRO A 104 11.13 -15.71 -21.17
N ILE A 105 10.00 -15.44 -21.83
CA ILE A 105 8.64 -15.85 -21.38
C ILE A 105 8.49 -17.38 -21.40
N ASP A 106 9.11 -18.02 -22.39
CA ASP A 106 9.14 -19.46 -22.61
C ASP A 106 9.88 -20.25 -21.51
N HIS A 107 10.82 -19.62 -20.80
CA HIS A 107 11.56 -20.22 -19.69
C HIS A 107 10.79 -20.22 -18.35
N GLY A 108 9.52 -19.79 -18.35
CA GLY A 108 8.60 -19.91 -17.22
C GLY A 108 8.71 -18.82 -16.13
N TYR A 109 8.13 -19.10 -14.95
CA TYR A 109 7.88 -18.13 -13.87
C TYR A 109 8.92 -18.13 -12.72
N SER A 110 10.06 -18.78 -12.92
CA SER A 110 11.02 -19.04 -11.83
C SER A 110 11.90 -17.83 -11.52
N PHE A 111 12.25 -17.03 -12.53
CA PHE A 111 13.16 -15.91 -12.36
C PHE A 111 12.42 -14.61 -12.05
N ARG A 112 12.92 -13.94 -11.02
CA ARG A 112 12.42 -12.65 -10.51
C ARG A 112 12.66 -11.52 -11.52
N HIS A 113 11.78 -10.53 -11.49
CA HIS A 113 11.89 -9.31 -12.27
C HIS A 113 12.95 -8.36 -11.68
N ASP A 114 13.64 -7.59 -12.52
CA ASP A 114 14.76 -6.73 -12.11
C ASP A 114 14.32 -5.65 -11.11
N LEU A 115 13.12 -5.09 -11.28
CA LEU A 115 12.55 -4.15 -10.29
C LEU A 115 12.40 -4.77 -8.90
N PHE A 116 11.97 -6.04 -8.83
CA PHE A 116 11.85 -6.73 -7.56
C PHE A 116 13.24 -7.00 -6.97
N PHE A 117 14.23 -7.33 -7.81
CA PHE A 117 15.61 -7.47 -7.38
C PHE A 117 16.19 -6.16 -6.82
N GLU A 118 15.97 -5.04 -7.49
CA GLU A 118 16.45 -3.72 -7.07
C GLU A 118 15.86 -3.30 -5.71
N LEU A 119 14.52 -3.40 -5.56
CA LEU A 119 13.81 -2.84 -4.41
C LEU A 119 13.61 -3.84 -3.26
N GLY A 120 13.56 -5.12 -3.57
CA GLY A 120 13.09 -6.17 -2.67
C GLY A 120 14.20 -7.06 -2.09
N ARG A 121 15.45 -6.93 -2.56
CA ARG A 121 16.56 -7.76 -2.07
C ARG A 121 17.07 -7.29 -0.72
N THR A 122 17.42 -8.25 0.12
CA THR A 122 18.31 -8.05 1.27
C THR A 122 19.75 -8.35 0.84
N LYS A 123 20.73 -8.24 1.76
CA LYS A 123 22.16 -8.46 1.46
C LYS A 123 22.42 -9.78 0.69
N ASN A 124 21.75 -10.86 1.07
CA ASN A 124 22.05 -12.20 0.54
C ASN A 124 20.83 -12.94 -0.05
N SER A 125 19.62 -12.36 -0.02
CA SER A 125 18.42 -13.09 -0.45
C SER A 125 17.32 -12.18 -0.96
N ILE A 126 16.45 -12.79 -1.77
CA ILE A 126 15.21 -12.21 -2.24
C ILE A 126 14.12 -13.28 -2.14
N THR A 127 13.04 -12.93 -1.44
CA THR A 127 11.98 -13.89 -1.11
C THR A 127 10.63 -13.23 -1.32
N ALA A 128 9.69 -13.94 -1.91
CA ALA A 128 8.30 -13.50 -1.97
C ALA A 128 7.47 -14.18 -0.88
N PRO A 129 6.44 -13.52 -0.32
CA PRO A 129 6.10 -12.12 -0.54
C PRO A 129 7.12 -11.15 0.08
N THR A 130 7.14 -9.90 -0.36
CA THR A 130 7.91 -8.82 0.28
C THR A 130 7.12 -7.52 0.24
N ILE A 131 7.10 -6.77 1.34
CA ILE A 131 6.65 -5.37 1.35
C ILE A 131 7.86 -4.43 1.34
N VAL A 132 7.84 -3.43 0.47
CA VAL A 132 8.80 -2.32 0.41
C VAL A 132 8.05 -1.03 0.69
N ILE A 133 8.59 -0.17 1.54
CA ILE A 133 8.08 1.20 1.73
C ILE A 133 9.11 2.17 1.18
N LEU A 134 8.69 2.96 0.20
CA LEU A 134 9.50 4.01 -0.41
C LEU A 134 9.03 5.38 0.06
N ASN A 135 9.95 6.31 0.27
CA ASN A 135 9.59 7.72 0.43
C ASN A 135 9.22 8.36 -0.93
N ASN A 136 8.88 9.64 -0.90
CA ASN A 136 8.55 10.44 -2.08
C ASN A 136 9.74 10.66 -3.05
N ASN A 137 10.97 10.42 -2.60
CA ASN A 137 12.17 10.41 -3.44
C ASN A 137 12.51 9.01 -3.96
N TYR A 138 11.63 8.04 -3.74
CA TYR A 138 11.79 6.62 -4.11
C TYR A 138 12.92 5.89 -3.39
N GLU A 139 13.38 6.41 -2.25
CA GLU A 139 14.36 5.75 -1.39
C GLU A 139 13.67 4.72 -0.48
N ILE A 140 14.31 3.57 -0.27
CA ILE A 140 13.77 2.50 0.57
C ILE A 140 13.86 2.90 2.04
N LEU A 141 12.70 3.16 2.66
CA LEU A 141 12.60 3.42 4.10
C LEU A 141 12.65 2.13 4.91
N LYS A 142 11.88 1.13 4.46
CA LYS A 142 11.77 -0.19 5.10
C LYS A 142 11.52 -1.29 4.08
N LEU A 143 12.02 -2.46 4.43
CA LEU A 143 11.89 -3.69 3.67
C LEU A 143 11.45 -4.81 4.63
N PHE A 144 10.36 -5.50 4.29
CA PHE A 144 9.80 -6.60 5.06
C PHE A 144 9.74 -7.86 4.19
N PRO A 145 10.81 -8.66 4.17
CA PRO A 145 10.83 -9.91 3.42
C PRO A 145 9.98 -10.99 4.10
N GLY A 146 9.35 -11.82 3.28
CA GLY A 146 8.55 -12.96 3.72
C GLY A 146 7.15 -12.58 4.23
N PHE A 147 6.39 -13.61 4.59
CA PHE A 147 5.05 -13.47 5.15
C PHE A 147 5.07 -12.62 6.44
N GLN A 148 4.20 -11.60 6.49
CA GLN A 148 3.99 -10.77 7.67
C GLN A 148 2.59 -11.08 8.25
N PRO A 149 2.48 -11.67 9.46
CA PRO A 149 1.22 -11.74 10.19
C PRO A 149 0.64 -10.34 10.47
N LYS A 150 -0.67 -10.24 10.72
CA LYS A 150 -1.33 -8.93 10.92
C LYS A 150 -0.70 -8.13 12.06
N GLU A 151 -0.33 -8.76 13.17
CA GLU A 151 0.19 -8.10 14.36
C GLU A 151 1.60 -7.57 14.12
N LEU A 152 2.40 -8.31 13.36
CA LEU A 152 3.75 -7.90 13.00
C LEU A 152 3.71 -6.74 12.01
N LEU A 153 2.88 -6.85 10.96
CA LEU A 153 2.76 -5.80 9.96
C LEU A 153 2.21 -4.51 10.56
N SER A 154 1.15 -4.58 11.39
CA SER A 154 0.56 -3.40 12.02
C SER A 154 1.55 -2.70 12.94
N ARG A 155 2.29 -3.46 13.76
CA ARG A 155 3.35 -2.92 14.63
C ARG A 155 4.44 -2.24 13.83
N ASN A 156 4.90 -2.88 12.75
CA ASN A 156 5.98 -2.34 11.91
C ASN A 156 5.54 -1.07 11.19
N ILE A 157 4.32 -1.01 10.67
CA ILE A 157 3.77 0.20 10.04
C ILE A 157 3.65 1.33 11.07
N LYS A 158 3.08 1.07 12.26
CA LYS A 158 2.95 2.10 13.31
C LYS A 158 4.28 2.69 13.74
N LYS A 159 5.35 1.89 13.79
CA LYS A 159 6.72 2.36 14.06
C LYS A 159 7.32 3.28 12.99
N ILE A 160 6.77 3.29 11.77
CA ILE A 160 7.22 4.17 10.69
C ILE A 160 6.44 5.50 10.72
N LEU A 161 5.21 5.46 11.22
CA LEU A 161 4.31 6.62 11.25
C LEU A 161 4.50 7.50 12.50
N ASN A 162 5.06 6.92 13.57
CA ASN A 162 5.45 7.60 14.81
C ASN A 162 6.90 8.06 14.74
#